data_AF-A0A2V9H0T9-F1
#
_entry.id   AF-A0A2V9H0T9-F1
#
_cell.length_a   1.000
_cell.length_b   1.000
_cell.length_c   1.000
_cell.angle_alpha   90.00
_cell.angle_beta   90.00
_cell.angle_gamma   90.00
#
_symmetry.space_group_name_H-M   'P 1'
#
loop_
_entity.id
_entity.type
_entity.pdbx_description
1 polymer ?
#
loop_
_entity_poly.entity_id
_entity_poly.type
_entity_poly.pdbx_seq_one_letter_code
_entity_poly.pdbx_strand_id
1 'polypeptide(L)'
;MGRLILGEYTGWGFGLSVLAKPDGLATRAGRYGWNGGLGSSWWNDPSEGLIAIILSERAFESADPPKAIKEFWKSAYEAIRA
;
A
#
# COMPACT_ATOMS: atom_id res chain seq x y z
N MET A 1 13.50 -14.54 3.95
CA MET A 1 12.46 -14.76 2.92
C MET A 1 11.50 -13.57 2.81
N GLY A 2 10.87 -13.11 3.89
CA GLY A 2 9.87 -12.01 3.84
C GLY A 2 10.35 -10.69 3.20
N ARG A 3 11.56 -10.23 3.53
CA ARG A 3 12.12 -8.97 2.97
C ARG A 3 12.27 -8.96 1.45
N LEU A 4 12.47 -10.13 0.82
CA LEU A 4 12.62 -10.24 -0.65
C LEU A 4 11.29 -9.97 -1.38
N ILE A 5 10.17 -10.36 -0.76
CA ILE A 5 8.84 -10.31 -1.39
C ILE A 5 8.02 -9.12 -0.89
N LEU A 6 8.20 -8.71 0.37
CA LEU A 6 7.39 -7.67 1.03
C LEU A 6 8.12 -6.33 1.15
N GLY A 7 9.43 -6.31 0.90
CA GLY A 7 10.28 -5.13 1.09
C GLY A 7 10.75 -4.94 2.53
N GLU A 8 11.39 -3.80 2.79
CA GLU A 8 12.05 -3.51 4.07
C GLU A 8 11.09 -3.11 5.20
N TYR A 9 9.97 -2.49 4.84
CA TYR A 9 9.05 -1.87 5.79
C TYR A 9 7.84 -2.75 6.14
N THR A 10 7.69 -3.91 5.48
CA THR A 10 6.45 -4.69 5.51
C THR A 10 6.69 -6.12 6.03
N GLY A 11 5.82 -6.56 6.93
CA GLY A 11 5.70 -7.94 7.39
C GLY A 11 4.42 -8.61 6.90
N TRP A 12 4.13 -9.80 7.44
CA TRP A 12 2.94 -10.59 7.09
C TRP A 12 2.07 -10.82 8.32
N GLY A 13 0.76 -10.60 8.16
CA GLY A 13 -0.26 -10.88 9.18
C GLY A 13 -1.15 -12.06 8.78
N PHE A 14 -2.44 -11.97 9.08
CA PHE A 14 -3.44 -12.98 8.70
C PHE A 14 -3.79 -12.91 7.20
N GLY A 15 -2.84 -13.32 6.35
CA GLY A 15 -3.02 -13.37 4.89
C GLY A 15 -2.82 -12.05 4.16
N LEU A 16 -2.26 -11.04 4.83
CA LEU A 16 -2.12 -9.67 4.33
C LEU A 16 -0.72 -9.12 4.62
N SER A 17 -0.29 -8.18 3.78
CA SER A 17 0.85 -7.31 4.11
C SER A 17 0.50 -6.41 5.28
N VAL A 18 1.43 -6.24 6.22
CA VAL A 18 1.32 -5.32 7.34
C VAL A 18 2.53 -4.42 7.36
N LEU A 19 2.32 -3.10 7.31
CA LEU A 19 3.38 -2.11 7.39
C LEU A 19 3.93 -2.08 8.82
N ALA A 20 5.17 -2.55 9.00
CA ALA A 20 5.85 -2.65 10.28
C ALA A 20 6.56 -1.34 10.69
N LYS A 21 6.84 -0.45 9.74
CA LYS A 21 7.52 0.85 9.95
C LYS A 21 6.99 1.90 8.96
N PRO A 22 7.00 3.20 9.30
CA PRO A 22 6.58 4.26 8.37
C PRO A 22 7.34 4.21 7.04
N ASP A 23 6.62 4.40 5.92
CA ASP A 23 7.13 4.30 4.54
C ASP A 23 7.08 5.62 3.76
N GLY A 24 6.72 6.72 4.43
CA GLY A 24 6.57 8.05 3.84
C GLY A 24 5.16 8.37 3.35
N LEU A 25 4.29 7.38 3.17
CA LEU A 25 2.86 7.59 2.96
C LEU A 25 2.12 7.50 4.30
N ALA A 26 2.22 6.33 4.94
CA ALA A 26 1.72 6.12 6.28
C ALA A 26 2.76 6.58 7.30
N THR A 27 2.37 7.49 8.19
CA THR A 27 3.27 8.06 9.20
C THR A 27 3.47 7.14 10.41
N ARG A 28 2.66 6.08 10.54
CA ARG A 28 2.69 5.09 11.61
C ARG A 28 2.70 3.66 11.06
N ALA A 29 3.21 2.73 11.86
CA ALA A 29 3.06 1.30 11.59
C ALA A 29 1.61 0.84 11.81
N GLY A 30 1.22 -0.26 11.17
CA GLY A 30 -0.08 -0.91 11.38
C GLY A 30 -1.05 -0.82 10.20
N ARG A 31 -0.73 -0.06 9.15
CA ARG A 31 -1.46 -0.13 7.87
C ARG A 31 -1.36 -1.54 7.29
N TYR A 32 -2.44 -2.10 6.76
CA TYR A 32 -2.46 -3.47 6.23
C TYR A 32 -3.28 -3.58 4.94
N GLY A 33 -2.89 -4.49 4.05
CA GLY A 33 -3.45 -4.54 2.70
C GLY A 33 -2.70 -5.47 1.74
N TRP A 34 -2.85 -5.21 0.45
CA TRP A 34 -2.20 -5.97 -0.62
C TRP A 34 -2.04 -5.17 -1.91
N ASN A 35 -0.95 -5.44 -2.64
CA ASN A 35 -0.77 -5.03 -4.03
C ASN A 35 -0.96 -6.26 -4.93
N GLY A 36 -2.11 -6.35 -5.58
CA GLY A 36 -2.39 -7.39 -6.55
C GLY A 36 -1.76 -7.00 -7.89
N GLY A 37 -0.61 -7.57 -8.21
CA GLY A 37 0.20 -7.21 -9.38
C GLY A 37 -0.50 -7.27 -10.75
N LEU A 38 -1.74 -7.73 -10.83
CA LEU A 38 -2.59 -7.63 -12.03
C LEU A 38 -3.35 -6.29 -12.14
N GLY A 39 -3.08 -5.33 -11.25
CA GLY A 39 -3.59 -3.96 -11.35
C GLY A 39 -4.50 -3.50 -10.21
N SER A 40 -4.63 -4.30 -9.15
CA SER A 40 -5.35 -3.91 -7.94
C SER A 40 -4.38 -3.51 -6.82
N SER A 41 -4.76 -2.53 -6.01
CA SER A 41 -4.05 -2.18 -4.78
C SER A 41 -5.05 -1.69 -3.75
N TRP A 42 -4.96 -2.24 -2.54
CA TRP A 42 -5.87 -1.91 -1.45
C TRP A 42 -5.15 -1.92 -0.12
N TRP A 43 -5.44 -0.95 0.73
CA TRP A 43 -4.94 -0.89 2.09
C TRP A 43 -5.92 -0.18 3.01
N ASN A 44 -5.90 -0.61 4.27
CA ASN A 44 -6.52 0.07 5.40
C ASN A 44 -5.42 0.69 6.27
N ASP A 45 -5.57 1.96 6.61
CA ASP A 45 -4.76 2.67 7.59
C ASP A 45 -5.66 3.11 8.75
N PRO A 46 -5.82 2.26 9.79
CA PRO A 46 -6.64 2.60 10.94
C PRO A 46 -6.14 3.84 11.70
N SER A 47 -4.85 4.14 11.60
CA SER A 47 -4.25 5.26 12.33
C SER A 47 -4.60 6.63 11.75
N GLU A 48 -4.99 6.65 10.48
CA GLU A 48 -5.42 7.83 9.74
C GLU A 48 -6.92 7.76 9.37
N GLY A 49 -7.64 6.72 9.82
CA GLY A 49 -9.05 6.51 9.49
C GLY A 49 -9.32 6.29 8.00
N LEU A 50 -8.34 5.76 7.24
CA LEU A 50 -8.38 5.66 5.79
C LEU A 50 -8.57 4.20 5.34
N ILE A 51 -9.48 4.00 4.38
CA ILE A 51 -9.52 2.81 3.53
C ILE A 51 -9.51 3.30 2.10
N ALA A 52 -8.57 2.80 1.29
CA ALA A 52 -8.54 3.13 -0.14
C ALA A 52 -8.25 1.89 -0.98
N ILE A 53 -8.89 1.83 -2.14
CA ILE A 53 -8.73 0.78 -3.14
C ILE A 53 -8.67 1.39 -4.53
N ILE A 54 -7.75 0.90 -5.35
CA ILE A 54 -7.71 1.15 -6.78
C ILE A 54 -7.79 -0.18 -7.52
N LEU A 55 -8.68 -0.24 -8.50
CA LEU A 55 -8.84 -1.34 -9.42
C LEU A 55 -8.55 -0.79 -10.82
N SER A 56 -7.52 -1.32 -11.46
CA SER A 56 -7.12 -0.90 -12.79
C SER A 56 -6.80 -2.10 -13.68
N GLU A 57 -6.94 -1.92 -14.98
CA GLU A 57 -6.59 -2.92 -16.00
C GLU A 57 -5.09 -2.87 -16.35
N ARG A 58 -4.23 -2.42 -15.43
CA ARG A 58 -2.79 -2.21 -15.66
C ARG A 58 -1.97 -3.05 -14.70
N ALA A 59 -1.39 -4.12 -15.21
CA ALA A 59 -0.47 -4.98 -14.46
C ALA A 59 0.80 -4.24 -14.03
N PHE A 60 1.40 -4.71 -12.94
CA PHE A 60 2.66 -4.21 -12.41
C PHE A 60 3.79 -4.97 -13.11
N GLU A 61 4.64 -4.25 -13.82
CA GLU A 61 5.73 -4.85 -14.59
C GLU A 61 7.01 -5.04 -13.76
N SER A 62 7.03 -4.52 -12.54
CA SER A 62 8.16 -4.63 -11.61
C SER A 62 7.70 -4.52 -10.15
N ALA A 63 8.63 -4.65 -9.20
CA ALA A 63 8.37 -4.38 -7.79
C ALA A 63 8.09 -2.89 -7.50
N ASP A 64 8.52 -1.95 -8.36
CA ASP A 64 8.09 -0.55 -8.31
C ASP A 64 6.69 -0.42 -8.95
N PRO A 65 5.67 0.04 -8.20
CA PRO A 65 4.32 0.17 -8.74
C PRO A 65 4.23 1.17 -9.90
N PRO A 66 3.28 0.99 -10.85
CA PRO A 66 3.01 1.96 -11.90
C PRO A 66 2.75 3.37 -11.36
N LYS A 67 3.12 4.39 -12.13
CA LYS A 67 2.94 5.81 -11.75
C LYS A 67 1.52 6.12 -11.26
N ALA A 68 0.49 5.65 -11.97
CA ALA A 68 -0.90 5.86 -11.61
C ALA A 68 -1.27 5.31 -10.21
N ILE A 69 -0.69 4.17 -9.81
CA ILE A 69 -0.90 3.59 -8.47
C ILE A 69 -0.23 4.45 -7.40
N LYS A 70 0.99 4.94 -7.66
CA LYS A 70 1.70 5.84 -6.74
C LYS A 70 0.96 7.17 -6.56
N GLU A 71 0.46 7.74 -7.65
CA GLU A 71 -0.33 8.98 -7.62
C GLU A 71 -1.66 8.78 -6.90
N PHE A 72 -2.35 7.66 -7.14
CA PHE A 72 -3.56 7.31 -6.39
C PHE A 72 -3.32 7.31 -4.88
N TRP A 73 -2.26 6.63 -4.40
CA TRP A 73 -1.97 6.57 -2.97
C TRP A 73 -1.61 7.93 -2.39
N LYS A 74 -0.81 8.72 -3.10
CA LYS A 74 -0.50 10.08 -2.69
C LYS A 74 -1.78 10.92 -2.55
N SER A 75 -2.65 10.90 -3.55
CA SER A 75 -3.90 11.66 -3.54
C SER A 75 -4.89 11.18 -2.49
N ALA A 76 -4.94 9.88 -2.19
CA ALA A 76 -5.80 9.35 -1.12
C ALA A 76 -5.41 9.91 0.26
N TYR A 77 -4.11 9.99 0.56
CA TYR A 77 -3.62 10.60 1.80
C TYR A 77 -3.76 12.12 1.81
N GLU A 78 -3.62 12.79 0.67
CA GLU A 78 -3.87 14.24 0.57
C GLU A 78 -5.35 14.57 0.82
N ALA A 79 -6.28 13.76 0.29
CA ALA A 79 -7.72 14.00 0.40
C ALA A 79 -8.26 13.98 1.84
N ILE A 80 -7.63 13.22 2.74
CA ILE A 80 -8.02 13.16 4.17
C ILE A 80 -7.30 14.20 5.04
N ARG A 81 -6.37 14.97 4.46
CA ARG A 81 -5.62 16.03 5.14
C ARG A 81 -6.12 17.44 4.77
N ALA A 82 -6.99 17.53 3.78
CA ALA A 82 -7.69 18.76 3.41
C ALA A 82 -8.82 19.06 4.39
#